data_AF-I0IGE8-F1
#
_entry.id   AF-I0IGE8-F1
#
_cell.length_a   1.000
_cell.length_b   1.000
_cell.length_c   1.000
_cell.angle_alpha   90.00
_cell.angle_beta   90.00
_cell.angle_gamma   90.00
#
_symmetry.space_group_name_H-M   'P 1'
#
loop_
_entity.id
_entity.type
_entity.pdbx_description
1 polymer ?
#
loop_
_entity_poly.entity_id
_entity_poly.type
_entity_poly.pdbx_seq_one_letter_code
_entity_poly.pdbx_strand_id
1 'polypeptide(L)'
;MIAELSHHGASPALERLVQFTEARQGVLAHSIANLSTPHFRPADLPVDEFQRKLGAAIDRRRARRSPQRTGLTFSGSGSLRFGRDRLEATPIARDENVLFHDRNNRDLDRLMQDLAENQMAHGFAITMLRRQFASLNTAIRERL
;
A
#
# COMPACT_ATOMS: atom_id res chain seq x y z
N MET A 1 -16.56 -24.31 -15.83
CA MET A 1 -16.24 -23.01 -16.45
C MET A 1 -16.87 -21.81 -15.72
N ILE A 2 -16.78 -21.72 -14.37
CA ILE A 2 -17.33 -20.57 -13.61
C ILE A 2 -16.32 -20.01 -12.57
N ALA A 3 -15.10 -20.56 -12.49
CA ALA A 3 -14.06 -20.08 -11.56
C ALA A 3 -13.13 -19.00 -12.17
N GLU A 4 -13.12 -18.84 -13.49
CA GLU A 4 -12.13 -18.00 -14.21
C GLU A 4 -12.38 -16.48 -14.12
N LEU A 5 -13.58 -16.04 -13.69
CA LEU A 5 -13.95 -14.61 -13.73
C LEU A 5 -13.68 -13.84 -12.43
N SER A 6 -13.12 -14.48 -11.40
CA SER A 6 -12.85 -13.83 -10.11
C SER A 6 -11.46 -13.18 -10.02
N HIS A 7 -10.47 -13.70 -10.78
CA HIS A 7 -9.06 -13.29 -10.60
C HIS A 7 -8.66 -11.98 -11.28
N HIS A 8 -9.33 -11.54 -12.35
CA HIS A 8 -9.08 -10.24 -13.00
C HIS A 8 -9.42 -9.03 -12.09
N GLY A 9 -10.00 -9.29 -10.92
CA GLY A 9 -10.30 -8.33 -9.85
C GLY A 9 -9.07 -7.80 -9.10
N ALA A 10 -8.10 -8.65 -8.82
CA ALA A 10 -7.06 -8.32 -7.83
C ALA A 10 -5.92 -7.43 -8.36
N SER A 11 -5.65 -7.43 -9.67
CA SER A 11 -4.48 -6.76 -10.26
C SER A 11 -4.35 -5.29 -9.85
N PRO A 12 -5.38 -4.43 -10.03
CA PRO A 12 -5.21 -3.02 -9.74
C PRO A 12 -5.25 -2.72 -8.24
N ALA A 13 -5.65 -3.66 -7.38
CA ALA A 13 -5.56 -3.49 -5.92
C ALA A 13 -4.14 -3.81 -5.45
N LEU A 14 -3.56 -4.90 -5.97
CA LEU A 14 -2.19 -5.31 -5.67
C LEU A 14 -1.17 -4.30 -6.21
N GLU A 15 -1.38 -3.77 -7.42
CA GLU A 15 -0.56 -2.68 -7.97
C GLU A 15 -0.55 -1.46 -7.04
N ARG A 16 -1.71 -1.09 -6.48
CA ARG A 16 -1.84 0.05 -5.57
C ARG A 16 -1.19 -0.21 -4.22
N LEU A 17 -1.25 -1.45 -3.74
CA LEU A 17 -0.52 -1.89 -2.55
C LEU A 17 0.98 -1.78 -2.77
N VAL A 18 1.51 -2.27 -3.89
CA VAL A 18 2.93 -2.13 -4.25
C VAL A 18 3.34 -0.65 -4.25
N GLN A 19 2.63 0.20 -5.01
CA GLN A 19 2.89 1.64 -5.08
C GLN A 19 2.91 2.30 -3.69
N PHE A 20 1.97 1.93 -2.82
CA PHE A 20 1.91 2.44 -1.44
C PHE A 20 3.12 2.00 -0.63
N THR A 21 3.43 0.70 -0.65
CA THR A 21 4.55 0.15 0.12
C THR A 21 5.92 0.66 -0.36
N GLU A 22 6.09 0.90 -1.65
CA GLU A 22 7.29 1.54 -2.21
C GLU A 22 7.43 2.98 -1.72
N ALA A 23 6.36 3.77 -1.77
CA ALA A 23 6.38 5.14 -1.25
C ALA A 23 6.65 5.18 0.25
N ARG A 24 6.02 4.28 1.03
CA ARG A 24 6.21 4.17 2.48
C ARG A 24 7.65 3.77 2.81
N GLN A 25 8.25 2.86 2.04
CA GLN A 25 9.65 2.45 2.23
C GLN A 25 10.59 3.66 2.19
N GLY A 26 10.41 4.55 1.22
CA GLY A 26 11.21 5.77 1.09
C GLY A 26 11.06 6.70 2.29
N VAL A 27 9.82 6.88 2.78
CA VAL A 27 9.54 7.73 3.95
C VAL A 27 10.13 7.13 5.23
N LEU A 28 9.96 5.83 5.47
CA LEU A 28 10.53 5.15 6.64
C LEU A 28 12.06 5.17 6.61
N ALA A 29 12.68 4.90 5.46
CA ALA A 29 14.13 4.98 5.31
C ALA A 29 14.66 6.40 5.58
N HIS A 30 13.95 7.44 5.10
CA HIS A 30 14.29 8.82 5.39
C HIS A 30 14.18 9.13 6.89
N SER A 31 13.12 8.67 7.55
CA SER A 31 12.92 8.85 8.98
C SER A 31 14.00 8.15 9.82
N ILE A 32 14.38 6.93 9.47
CA ILE A 32 15.45 6.17 10.14
C ILE A 32 16.81 6.87 9.96
N ALA A 33 17.13 7.31 8.73
CA ALA A 33 18.40 7.98 8.45
C ALA A 33 18.55 9.32 9.19
N ASN A 34 17.45 10.01 9.46
CA ASN A 34 17.44 11.31 10.13
C ASN A 34 17.05 11.25 11.60
N LEU A 35 16.88 10.05 12.18
CA LEU A 35 16.44 9.90 13.56
C LEU A 35 17.38 10.61 14.55
N SER A 36 18.68 10.57 14.29
CA SER A 36 19.70 11.24 15.12
C SER A 36 19.87 12.74 14.81
N THR A 37 19.13 13.28 13.83
CA THR A 37 19.23 14.69 13.44
C THR A 37 18.49 15.56 14.47
N PRO A 38 19.15 16.58 15.07
CA PRO A 38 18.50 17.47 16.03
C PRO A 38 17.23 18.12 15.47
N HIS A 39 16.18 18.20 16.29
CA HIS A 39 14.86 18.76 15.94
C HIS A 39 14.11 18.05 14.80
N PHE A 40 14.61 16.93 14.28
CA PHE A 40 13.90 16.13 13.29
C PHE A 40 12.69 15.42 13.92
N ARG A 41 11.61 15.30 13.14
CA ARG A 41 10.42 14.54 13.52
C ARG A 41 10.20 13.42 12.51
N PRO A 42 10.23 12.15 12.95
CA PRO A 42 9.91 11.03 12.09
C PRO A 42 8.52 11.20 11.47
N ALA A 43 8.43 10.84 10.19
CA ALA A 43 7.18 10.83 9.44
C ALA A 43 6.89 9.43 8.92
N ASP A 44 5.61 9.18 8.64
CA ASP A 44 5.14 7.97 7.97
C ASP A 44 3.97 8.30 7.02
N LEU A 45 3.61 7.35 6.16
CA LEU A 45 2.40 7.43 5.37
C LEU A 45 1.18 6.93 6.17
N PRO A 46 0.00 7.52 5.97
CA PRO A 46 -1.20 7.14 6.73
C PRO A 46 -1.74 5.77 6.27
N VAL A 47 -1.28 4.70 6.91
CA VAL A 47 -1.67 3.31 6.60
C VAL A 47 -3.17 3.09 6.75
N ASP A 48 -3.78 3.59 7.82
CA ASP A 48 -5.23 3.44 8.05
C ASP A 48 -6.06 4.11 6.95
N GLU A 49 -5.63 5.30 6.51
CA GLU A 49 -6.30 6.00 5.41
C GLU A 49 -6.20 5.20 4.11
N PHE A 50 -5.02 4.63 3.83
CA PHE A 50 -4.80 3.77 2.68
C PHE A 50 -5.73 2.55 2.71
N GLN A 51 -5.75 1.81 3.84
CA GLN A 51 -6.56 0.62 3.99
C GLN A 51 -8.07 0.91 3.82
N ARG A 52 -8.57 1.98 4.45
CA ARG A 52 -9.97 2.41 4.29
C ARG A 52 -10.28 2.75 2.83
N LYS A 53 -9.40 3.51 2.16
CA LYS A 53 -9.59 3.90 0.76
C LYS A 53 -9.56 2.70 -0.18
N LEU A 54 -8.66 1.74 0.06
CA LEU A 54 -8.57 0.50 -0.70
C LEU A 54 -9.83 -0.35 -0.51
N GLY A 55 -10.27 -0.55 0.73
CA GLY A 55 -11.51 -1.26 1.06
C GLY A 55 -12.72 -0.64 0.36
N ALA A 56 -12.91 0.67 0.51
CA ALA A 56 -14.00 1.38 -0.16
C ALA A 56 -13.94 1.30 -1.70
N ALA A 57 -12.75 1.32 -2.30
CA ALA A 57 -12.58 1.15 -3.74
C ALA A 57 -12.99 -0.26 -4.20
N ILE A 58 -12.62 -1.29 -3.43
CA ILE A 58 -12.99 -2.68 -3.69
C ILE A 58 -14.50 -2.87 -3.54
N ASP A 59 -15.11 -2.34 -2.48
CA ASP A 59 -16.54 -2.49 -2.21
C ASP A 59 -17.40 -1.79 -3.28
N ARG A 60 -17.01 -0.56 -3.67
CA ARG A 60 -17.67 0.15 -4.79
C ARG A 60 -17.59 -0.64 -6.09
N ARG A 61 -16.49 -1.34 -6.35
CA ARG A 61 -16.34 -2.17 -7.54
C ARG A 61 -17.26 -3.40 -7.48
N ARG A 62 -17.35 -4.07 -6.33
CA ARG A 62 -18.26 -5.22 -6.14
C ARG A 62 -19.72 -4.84 -6.29
N ALA A 63 -20.11 -3.64 -5.84
CA ALA A 63 -21.48 -3.14 -5.93
C ALA A 63 -21.94 -2.79 -7.37
N ARG A 64 -21.03 -2.70 -8.35
CA ARG A 64 -21.39 -2.38 -9.74
C ARG A 64 -21.86 -3.63 -10.48
N ARG A 65 -22.88 -3.46 -11.36
CA ARG A 65 -23.46 -4.54 -12.20
C ARG A 65 -22.47 -5.22 -13.15
N SER A 66 -21.29 -4.65 -13.39
CA SER A 66 -20.20 -5.26 -14.18
C SER A 66 -18.82 -4.96 -13.55
N PRO A 67 -18.45 -5.68 -12.47
CA PRO A 67 -17.19 -5.45 -11.74
C PRO A 67 -15.94 -5.64 -12.60
N GLN A 68 -16.03 -6.45 -13.67
CA GLN A 68 -14.91 -6.81 -14.54
C GLN A 68 -14.54 -5.69 -15.53
N ARG A 69 -15.49 -4.80 -15.88
CA ARG A 69 -15.26 -3.74 -16.88
C ARG A 69 -14.89 -2.38 -16.28
N THR A 70 -14.97 -2.24 -14.95
CA THR A 70 -14.68 -0.97 -14.27
C THR A 70 -13.41 -1.08 -13.44
N GLY A 71 -12.44 -0.22 -13.73
CA GLY A 71 -11.19 -0.11 -12.98
C GLY A 71 -11.41 0.33 -11.53
N LEU A 72 -10.41 0.12 -10.68
CA LEU A 72 -10.43 0.57 -9.29
C LEU A 72 -10.29 2.10 -9.23
N THR A 73 -11.33 2.78 -8.74
CA THR A 73 -11.32 4.23 -8.55
C THR A 73 -11.08 4.57 -7.08
N PHE A 74 -10.03 5.33 -6.83
CA PHE A 74 -9.76 5.94 -5.53
C PHE A 74 -10.40 7.33 -5.50
N SER A 75 -11.07 7.66 -4.39
CA SER A 75 -11.62 9.00 -4.17
C SER A 75 -10.47 9.94 -3.78
N GLY A 76 -10.29 11.03 -4.52
CA GLY A 76 -9.11 11.91 -4.45
C GLY A 76 -9.10 12.96 -3.34
N SER A 77 -9.72 12.71 -2.19
CA SER A 77 -9.67 13.63 -1.03
C SER A 77 -8.82 13.06 0.12
N GLY A 78 -7.90 13.84 0.67
CA GLY A 78 -7.04 13.47 1.82
C GLY A 78 -5.53 13.45 1.51
N SER A 79 -4.72 13.01 2.49
CA SER A 79 -3.25 12.90 2.43
C SER A 79 -2.73 11.86 1.43
N LEU A 80 -3.62 11.01 0.89
CA LEU A 80 -3.31 10.02 -0.15
C LEU A 80 -4.11 10.28 -1.42
N ARG A 81 -3.43 10.62 -2.51
CA ARG A 81 -4.02 10.79 -3.83
C ARG A 81 -3.38 9.81 -4.81
N PHE A 82 -4.20 8.90 -5.33
CA PHE A 82 -3.77 7.94 -6.34
C PHE A 82 -4.03 8.52 -7.73
N GLY A 83 -2.97 9.00 -8.39
CA GLY A 83 -3.00 9.39 -9.79
C GLY A 83 -3.04 8.18 -10.73
N ARG A 84 -3.02 8.43 -12.04
CA ARG A 84 -2.98 7.38 -13.07
C ARG A 84 -1.71 6.54 -12.94
N ASP A 85 -0.56 7.21 -12.78
CA ASP A 85 0.76 6.57 -12.83
C ASP A 85 1.59 6.77 -11.54
N ARG A 86 1.10 7.56 -10.57
CA ARG A 86 1.85 7.87 -9.35
C ARG A 86 0.93 7.99 -8.13
N LEU A 87 1.43 7.55 -6.98
CA LEU A 87 0.89 7.88 -5.68
C LEU A 87 1.46 9.22 -5.22
N GLU A 88 0.59 10.20 -5.04
CA GLU A 88 0.89 11.43 -4.29
C GLU A 88 0.49 11.18 -2.85
N ALA A 89 1.47 10.94 -1.99
CA ALA A 89 1.26 10.77 -0.56
C ALA A 89 1.93 11.92 0.19
N THR A 90 1.19 12.55 1.08
CA THR A 90 1.71 13.52 2.03
C THR A 90 2.08 12.77 3.31
N PRO A 91 3.37 12.71 3.68
CA PRO A 91 3.77 12.14 4.95
C PRO A 91 3.13 12.91 6.11
N ILE A 92 2.69 12.18 7.12
CA ILE A 92 2.19 12.75 8.36
C ILE A 92 3.26 12.60 9.43
N ALA A 93 3.45 13.65 10.24
CA ALA A 93 4.32 13.57 11.40
C ALA A 93 3.73 12.53 12.36
N ARG A 94 4.60 11.73 12.99
CA ARG A 94 4.15 10.84 14.06
C ARG A 94 3.89 11.65 15.32
N ASP A 95 2.64 11.70 15.75
CA ASP A 95 2.25 12.28 17.03
C ASP A 95 2.64 11.30 18.14
N GLU A 96 3.91 11.33 18.53
CA GLU A 96 4.41 10.55 19.66
C GLU A 96 4.19 11.35 20.94
N ASN A 97 3.15 10.93 21.64
CA ASN A 97 2.76 11.29 23.00
C ASN A 97 3.95 11.79 23.84
N VAL A 98 4.03 13.12 23.98
CA VAL A 98 5.17 13.93 24.49
C VAL A 98 5.41 13.74 26.00
N LEU A 99 5.02 12.61 26.60
CA LEU A 99 5.16 12.36 28.05
C LEU A 99 6.14 11.25 28.44
N PHE A 100 6.70 10.49 27.49
CA PHE A 100 7.71 9.48 27.84
C PHE A 100 9.11 10.06 27.59
N HIS A 101 9.98 10.04 28.60
CA HIS A 101 11.35 10.58 28.54
C HIS A 101 12.38 9.59 27.94
N ASP A 102 11.90 8.47 27.40
CA ASP A 102 12.67 7.38 26.77
C ASP A 102 12.29 7.29 25.27
N ARG A 103 12.41 8.41 24.54
CA ARG A 103 11.90 8.56 23.16
C ARG A 103 12.81 7.90 22.15
N ASN A 104 14.10 8.19 22.20
CA ASN A 104 14.99 7.90 21.09
C ASN A 104 15.17 6.40 20.76
N ASN A 105 15.17 5.52 21.77
CA ASN A 105 15.34 4.08 21.53
C ASN A 105 14.04 3.42 21.04
N ARG A 106 12.89 3.80 21.62
CA ARG A 106 11.58 3.24 21.26
C ARG A 106 11.12 3.69 19.88
N ASP A 107 11.52 4.88 19.46
CA ASP A 107 11.18 5.41 18.14
C ASP A 107 11.93 4.64 17.05
N LEU A 108 13.20 4.26 17.27
CA LEU A 108 13.94 3.39 16.34
C LEU A 108 13.32 2.00 16.25
N ASP A 109 13.04 1.36 17.39
CA ASP A 109 12.49 0.00 17.41
C ASP A 109 11.14 -0.05 16.66
N ARG A 110 10.29 0.96 16.86
CA ARG A 110 9.01 1.09 16.12
C ARG A 110 9.23 1.34 14.63
N LEU A 111 10.13 2.25 14.26
CA LEU A 111 10.44 2.51 12.84
C LEU A 111 10.96 1.25 12.14
N MET A 112 11.77 0.45 12.83
CA MET A 112 12.26 -0.83 12.31
C MET A 112 11.16 -1.88 12.22
N GLN A 113 10.25 -1.94 13.20
CA GLN A 113 9.05 -2.79 13.13
C GLN A 113 8.19 -2.41 11.92
N ASP A 114 7.89 -1.11 11.75
CA ASP A 114 7.12 -0.58 10.63
C ASP A 114 7.75 -0.87 9.28
N LEU A 115 9.08 -0.78 9.20
CA LEU A 115 9.86 -1.13 8.00
C LEU A 115 9.69 -2.61 7.66
N ALA A 116 9.80 -3.50 8.65
CA ALA A 116 9.63 -4.93 8.47
C ALA A 116 8.19 -5.27 8.02
N GLU A 117 7.18 -4.66 8.65
CA GLU A 117 5.78 -4.82 8.26
C GLU A 117 5.54 -4.36 6.81
N ASN A 118 6.11 -3.21 6.42
CA ASN A 118 6.03 -2.69 5.06
C ASN A 118 6.69 -3.64 4.04
N GLN A 119 7.86 -4.18 4.35
CA GLN A 119 8.57 -5.14 3.49
C GLN A 119 7.78 -6.45 3.31
N MET A 120 7.17 -6.96 4.37
CA MET A 120 6.31 -8.14 4.30
C MET A 120 5.09 -7.89 3.40
N ALA A 121 4.41 -6.74 3.57
CA ALA A 121 3.27 -6.37 2.75
C ALA A 121 3.65 -6.22 1.26
N HIS A 122 4.79 -5.59 0.98
CA HIS A 122 5.31 -5.46 -0.38
C HIS A 122 5.61 -6.83 -1.01
N GLY A 123 6.35 -7.71 -0.31
CA GLY A 123 6.69 -9.04 -0.78
C GLY A 123 5.46 -9.92 -1.05
N PHE A 124 4.44 -9.82 -0.18
CA PHE A 124 3.16 -10.47 -0.38
C PHE A 124 2.47 -9.98 -1.67
N ALA A 125 2.41 -8.67 -1.89
CA ALA A 125 1.79 -8.07 -3.06
C ALA A 125 2.46 -8.54 -4.36
N ILE A 126 3.79 -8.52 -4.41
CA ILE A 126 4.58 -9.00 -5.56
C ILE A 126 4.34 -10.49 -5.82
N THR A 127 4.30 -11.30 -4.76
CA THR A 127 4.04 -12.74 -4.89
C THR A 127 2.66 -13.00 -5.49
N MET A 128 1.64 -12.27 -5.06
CA MET A 128 0.29 -12.41 -5.58
C MET A 128 0.17 -11.94 -7.04
N LEU A 129 0.83 -10.82 -7.40
CA LEU A 129 0.89 -10.36 -8.79
C LEU A 129 1.54 -11.40 -9.71
N ARG A 130 2.67 -11.98 -9.29
CA ARG A 130 3.35 -13.04 -10.06
C ARG A 130 2.47 -14.25 -10.28
N ARG A 131 1.76 -14.71 -9.24
CA ARG A 131 0.79 -15.82 -9.35
C ARG A 131 -0.32 -15.50 -10.33
N GLN A 132 -0.82 -14.27 -10.31
CA GLN A 132 -1.86 -13.82 -11.23
C GLN A 132 -1.38 -13.82 -12.70
N PHE A 133 -0.19 -13.28 -12.97
CA PHE A 133 0.39 -13.32 -14.33
C PHE A 133 0.69 -14.74 -14.81
N ALA A 134 1.15 -15.63 -13.91
CA ALA A 134 1.34 -17.03 -14.25
C ALA A 134 0.02 -17.69 -14.68
N SER A 135 -1.06 -17.46 -13.93
CA SER A 135 -2.40 -17.97 -14.29
C SER A 135 -2.90 -17.42 -15.62
N LEU A 136 -2.69 -16.13 -15.91
CA LEU A 136 -3.04 -15.52 -17.20
C LEU A 136 -2.26 -16.16 -18.36
N ASN A 137 -0.95 -16.35 -18.18
CA ASN A 137 -0.11 -16.97 -19.19
C ASN A 137 -0.51 -18.42 -19.47
N THR A 138 -0.88 -19.18 -18.45
CA THR A 138 -1.40 -20.56 -18.62
C THR A 138 -2.70 -20.56 -19.41
N ALA A 139 -3.68 -19.71 -19.05
CA ALA A 139 -4.96 -19.64 -19.76
C ALA A 139 -4.83 -19.20 -21.23
N ILE A 140 -3.87 -18.31 -21.54
CA ILE A 140 -3.56 -17.92 -22.92
C ILE A 140 -2.93 -19.09 -23.69
N ARG A 141 -2.04 -19.86 -23.05
CA ARG A 141 -1.35 -20.99 -23.68
C ARG A 141 -2.25 -22.21 -23.92
N GLU A 142 -3.18 -22.51 -23.02
CA GLU A 142 -4.13 -23.62 -23.19
C GLU A 142 -5.21 -23.35 -24.26
N ARG A 143 -5.35 -22.09 -24.70
CA ARG A 143 -6.30 -21.68 -25.74
C ARG A 143 -5.71 -21.68 -27.15
N LEU A 144 -4.39 -21.83 -27.29
CA LEU A 144 -3.67 -22.00 -28.57
C LEU A 144 -3.43 -23.48 -28.84
#